data_AF-A0A381ZFB2-F1
#
_entry.id   AF-A0A381ZFB2-F1
#
_cell.length_a   1.000
_cell.length_b   1.000
_cell.length_c   1.000
_cell.angle_alpha   90.00
_cell.angle_beta   90.00
_cell.angle_gamma   90.00
#
_symmetry.space_group_name_H-M   'P 1'
#
loop_
_entity.id
_entity.type
_entity.pdbx_description
1 polymer ?
#
loop_
_entity_poly.entity_id
_entity_poly.type
_entity_poly.pdbx_seq_one_letter_code
_entity_poly.pdbx_strand_id
1 'polypeptide(L)' 'MSGDDIELGNIEHKDGYFEAHLERYLDHDAETVWSMLTDPDRFVDWLAPGEIELRLGGAAKLNFVDSGIVIDSEVTA' A
#
# COMPACT_ATOMS: atom_id res chain seq x y z
N MET A 1 -8.07 18.14 21.49
CA MET A 1 -8.26 16.74 21.07
C MET A 1 -9.64 16.63 20.43
N SER A 2 -9.84 17.27 19.28
CA SER A 2 -10.90 16.86 18.36
C SER A 2 -10.34 15.64 17.64
N GLY A 3 -10.95 14.48 17.85
CA GLY A 3 -10.67 13.34 16.99
C GLY A 3 -11.14 13.74 15.61
N ASP A 4 -10.20 14.01 14.71
CA ASP A 4 -10.52 13.96 13.29
C ASP A 4 -11.06 12.55 13.07
N ASP A 5 -12.32 12.45 12.64
CA ASP A 5 -12.90 11.19 12.19
C ASP A 5 -12.00 10.72 11.05
N ILE A 6 -11.06 9.82 11.36
CA ILE A 6 -10.22 9.20 10.34
C ILE A 6 -11.20 8.42 9.47
N GLU A 7 -11.48 8.94 8.28
CA GLU A 7 -12.28 8.23 7.30
C GLU A 7 -11.49 6.99 6.90
N LEU A 8 -11.82 5.85 7.52
CA LEU A 8 -11.02 4.62 7.39
C LEU A 8 -11.00 4.10 5.95
N GLY A 9 -12.03 4.46 5.17
CA GLY A 9 -12.32 3.98 3.82
C GLY A 9 -13.72 3.35 3.77
N ASN A 10 -14.18 3.06 2.56
CA ASN A 10 -15.45 2.36 2.33
C ASN A 10 -15.19 0.98 1.73
N ILE A 11 -16.00 0.00 2.14
CA ILE A 11 -16.04 -1.33 1.53
C ILE A 11 -17.44 -1.53 0.96
N GLU A 12 -17.52 -1.83 -0.32
CA GLU A 12 -18.76 -2.10 -1.04
C GLU A 12 -18.74 -3.53 -1.59
N HIS A 13 -19.87 -4.22 -1.50
CA HIS A 13 -20.06 -5.50 -2.19
C HIS A 13 -20.61 -5.21 -3.60
N LYS A 14 -19.87 -5.62 -4.63
CA LYS A 14 -20.24 -5.46 -6.04
C LYS A 14 -20.24 -6.84 -6.68
N ASP A 15 -21.32 -7.20 -7.38
CA ASP A 15 -21.47 -8.41 -8.21
C ASP A 15 -20.41 -9.53 -8.05
N GLY A 16 -20.37 -10.15 -6.87
CA GLY A 16 -19.50 -11.31 -6.58
C GLY A 16 -18.10 -10.99 -6.03
N TYR A 17 -17.77 -9.73 -5.77
CA TYR A 17 -16.52 -9.28 -5.15
C TYR A 17 -16.76 -8.14 -4.14
N PHE A 18 -15.72 -7.85 -3.35
CA PHE A 18 -15.68 -6.67 -2.50
C PHE A 18 -14.72 -5.66 -3.09
N GLU A 19 -15.13 -4.40 -3.13
CA GLU A 19 -14.29 -3.26 -3.48
C GLU A 19 -14.02 -2.46 -2.22
N ALA A 20 -12.74 -2.22 -1.90
CA ALA A 20 -12.33 -1.35 -0.81
C ALA A 20 -11.66 -0.10 -1.38
N HIS A 21 -12.12 1.08 -0.97
CA HIS A 21 -11.52 2.36 -1.35
C HIS A 21 -11.01 3.09 -0.10
N LEU A 22 -9.72 3.43 -0.10
CA LEU A 22 -9.08 4.20 0.96
C LEU A 22 -8.44 5.45 0.34
N GLU A 23 -8.77 6.63 0.87
CA GLU A 23 -8.21 7.91 0.43
C GLU A 23 -7.48 8.60 1.59
N ARG A 24 -6.30 9.17 1.34
CA ARG A 24 -5.52 9.93 2.32
C ARG A 24 -4.96 11.20 1.67
N TYR A 25 -5.08 12.32 2.36
CA TYR A 25 -4.40 13.57 2.01
C TYR A 25 -3.17 13.72 2.90
N LEU A 26 -1.99 13.77 2.28
CA LEU A 26 -0.70 13.87 2.96
C LEU A 26 -0.09 15.24 2.70
N ASP A 27 0.45 15.87 3.73
CA ASP A 27 1.17 17.16 3.62
C ASP A 27 2.61 16.96 3.12
N HIS A 28 2.73 16.25 1.99
CA HIS A 28 3.98 15.89 1.33
C HIS A 28 3.82 15.97 -0.17
N ASP A 29 4.90 16.30 -0.87
CA ASP A 29 4.91 16.29 -2.34
C ASP A 29 4.81 14.86 -2.89
N ALA A 30 4.42 14.76 -4.16
CA ALA A 30 4.22 13.48 -4.84
C ALA A 30 5.50 12.64 -4.93
N GLU A 31 6.68 13.25 -4.99
CA GLU A 31 7.97 12.53 -5.08
C GLU A 31 8.32 11.84 -3.75
N THR A 32 8.05 12.53 -2.64
CA THR A 32 8.21 12.01 -1.29
C THR A 32 7.25 10.85 -1.03
N VAL A 33 6.00 10.96 -1.47
CA VAL A 33 5.03 9.86 -1.38
C VAL A 33 5.42 8.72 -2.31
N TRP A 34 5.83 9.01 -3.54
CA TRP A 34 6.26 7.99 -4.49
C TRP A 34 7.42 7.16 -3.97
N SER A 35 8.44 7.79 -3.39
CA SER A 35 9.57 7.06 -2.78
C SER A 35 9.14 6.22 -1.57
N MET A 36 8.17 6.63 -0.75
CA MET A 36 7.61 5.76 0.31
C MET A 36 6.93 4.50 -0.25
N LEU A 37 6.39 4.58 -1.48
CA LEU A 37 5.67 3.50 -2.15
C LEU A 37 6.57 2.61 -3.01
N THR A 38 7.78 3.07 -3.35
CA THR A 38 8.62 2.43 -4.37
C THR A 38 10.05 2.14 -3.95
N ASP A 39 10.56 2.77 -2.88
CA ASP A 39 11.87 2.47 -2.31
C ASP A 39 11.76 1.38 -1.24
N PRO A 40 12.31 0.16 -1.47
CA PRO A 40 12.25 -0.94 -0.50
C PRO A 40 12.78 -0.57 0.88
N ASP A 41 13.80 0.28 0.96
CA ASP A 41 14.40 0.69 2.24
C ASP A 41 13.42 1.53 3.08
N ARG A 42 12.40 2.14 2.44
CA ARG A 42 11.37 2.96 3.09
C ARG A 42 10.09 2.20 3.43
N PHE A 43 9.89 0.99 2.92
CA PHE A 43 8.65 0.24 3.18
C PHE A 43 8.45 -0.05 4.67
N VAL A 44 9.53 -0.29 5.40
CA VAL A 44 9.51 -0.60 6.83
C VAL A 44 9.04 0.57 7.71
N ASP A 45 9.02 1.79 7.17
CA ASP A 45 8.56 2.97 7.91
C ASP A 45 7.03 2.99 8.10
N TRP A 46 6.27 2.24 7.28
CA TRP A 46 4.80 2.31 7.32
C TRP A 46 4.05 1.02 6.92
N LEU A 47 4.67 0.11 6.16
CA LEU A 47 4.03 -1.07 5.58
C LEU A 47 4.63 -2.38 6.12
N ALA A 48 5.63 -2.92 5.40
CA ALA A 48 6.27 -4.21 5.69
C ALA A 48 7.58 -4.32 4.88
N PRO A 49 8.60 -5.04 5.37
CA PRO A 49 9.83 -5.27 4.60
C PRO A 49 9.52 -6.03 3.30
N GLY A 50 10.20 -5.67 2.22
CA GLY A 50 9.92 -6.23 0.90
C GLY A 50 10.84 -5.73 -0.19
N GLU A 51 10.54 -6.12 -1.42
CA GLU A 51 11.25 -5.68 -2.64
C GLU A 51 10.24 -5.39 -3.75
N ILE A 52 10.59 -4.48 -4.66
CA ILE A 52 9.80 -4.18 -5.86
C ILE A 52 10.71 -3.98 -7.08
N GLU A 53 10.34 -4.59 -8.20
CA GLU A 53 10.91 -4.28 -9.51
C GLU A 53 10.00 -3.27 -10.23
N LEU A 54 10.37 -1.99 -10.22
CA LEU A 54 9.58 -0.88 -10.79
C LEU A 54 9.56 -0.86 -12.32
N ARG A 55 8.98 -1.90 -12.91
CA ARG A 55 8.73 -2.05 -14.34
C ARG A 55 7.48 -2.90 -14.54
N LEU A 56 6.80 -2.72 -15.67
CA LEU A 56 5.69 -3.59 -16.05
C LEU A 56 6.13 -5.06 -16.09
N GLY A 57 5.34 -5.94 -15.47
CA GLY A 57 5.68 -7.35 -15.29
C GLY A 57 6.82 -7.61 -14.29
N GLY A 58 7.18 -6.62 -13.47
CA GLY A 58 8.12 -6.77 -12.36
C GLY A 58 7.46 -7.39 -11.13
N ALA A 59 8.23 -8.09 -10.31
CA ALA A 59 7.74 -8.66 -9.06
C ALA A 59 7.61 -7.58 -7.97
N ALA A 60 6.57 -7.69 -7.13
CA ALA A 60 6.42 -6.94 -5.89
C ALA A 60 6.16 -7.92 -4.74
N LYS A 61 7.04 -7.92 -3.74
CA LYS A 61 7.00 -8.87 -2.62
C LYS A 61 7.02 -8.14 -1.30
N LEU A 62 6.08 -8.47 -0.41
CA LEU A 62 5.98 -7.89 0.93
C LEU A 62 5.89 -9.02 1.97
N ASN A 63 6.69 -8.91 3.03
CA ASN A 63 6.76 -9.90 4.09
C ASN A 63 6.07 -9.37 5.36
N PHE A 64 4.82 -9.78 5.57
CA PHE A 64 4.10 -9.49 6.81
C PHE A 64 4.49 -10.50 7.88
N VAL A 65 5.66 -10.30 8.49
CA VAL A 65 6.31 -11.25 9.40
C VAL A 65 5.38 -11.68 10.54
N ASP A 66 4.62 -10.75 11.11
CA ASP A 66 3.74 -11.01 12.26
C ASP A 66 2.55 -11.93 11.91
N SER A 67 2.12 -11.97 10.65
CA SER A 67 1.04 -12.86 10.18
C SER A 67 1.56 -14.12 9.50
N GLY A 68 2.86 -14.18 9.17
CA GLY A 68 3.46 -15.23 8.36
C GLY A 68 3.03 -15.21 6.90
N ILE A 69 2.38 -14.13 6.44
CA ILE A 69 1.90 -13.97 5.07
C ILE A 69 2.95 -13.26 4.23
N VAL A 70 3.25 -13.83 3.07
CA VAL A 70 4.01 -13.19 2.01
C VAL A 70 3.05 -12.78 0.91
N ILE A 71 3.06 -11.50 0.55
CA ILE A 71 2.44 -11.03 -0.68
C ILE A 71 3.43 -11.27 -1.81
N ASP A 72 2.99 -11.93 -2.87
CA ASP A 72 3.74 -12.12 -4.11
C ASP A 72 2.83 -11.67 -5.26
N SER A 73 3.13 -10.51 -5.84
CA SER A 73 2.30 -9.88 -6.88
C SER A 73 3.15 -9.37 -8.05
N GLU A 74 2.46 -9.03 -9.14
CA GLU A 74 3.05 -8.47 -10.36
C GLU A 74 2.63 -7.00 -10.52
N VAL A 75 3.58 -6.15 -10.91
CA VAL A 75 3.33 -4.75 -11.28
C VAL A 75 2.67 -4.71 -12.66
N THR A 76 1.43 -4.20 -12.74
CA THR A 76 0.61 -4.24 -13.97
C THR A 76 0.35 -2.87 -14.62
N ALA A 77 0.68 -1.76 -13.95
CA ALA A 77 0.50 -0.39 -14.46
C ALA A 77 1.51 0.58 -13.82
#